data_AF-A0A2I0CW08-F1
#
_entry.id   AF-A0A2I0CW08-F1
#
_cell.length_a   1.000
_cell.length_b   1.000
_cell.length_c   1.000
_cell.angle_alpha   90.00
_cell.angle_beta   90.00
_cell.angle_gamma   90.00
#
_symmetry.space_group_name_H-M   'P 1'
#
loop_
_entity.id
_entity.type
_entity.pdbx_description
1 polymer ?
#
loop_
_entity_poly.entity_id
_entity_poly.type
_entity_poly.pdbx_seq_one_letter_code
_entity_poly.pdbx_strand_id
1 'polypeptide(L)'
;MTRFSAGLVLTGSDGYVHVRIWDKSYFICPEDMGMLLFVGDTVPLLQKNPDPTGSPVASGSVALNPSGRAVILSVGSIRYMLPRDRFIAVALGEDVSCILFEVPGDVPEPEIISPHKGGAAS
;
A
#
# COMPACT_ATOMS: atom_id res chain seq x y z
N MET A 1 -1.63 -17.43 9.46
CA MET A 1 -0.77 -17.09 8.32
C MET A 1 0.40 -16.26 8.83
N THR A 2 1.63 -16.77 8.68
CA THR A 2 2.86 -16.04 8.98
C THR A 2 2.95 -14.81 8.08
N ARG A 3 3.02 -13.62 8.67
CA ARG A 3 3.20 -12.35 7.95
C ARG A 3 4.63 -12.29 7.43
N PHE A 4 4.89 -12.86 6.26
CA PHE A 4 6.14 -12.58 5.55
C PHE A 4 6.14 -11.10 5.14
N SER A 5 7.31 -10.46 5.21
CA SER A 5 7.48 -9.11 4.67
C SER A 5 7.16 -9.14 3.18
N ALA A 6 6.20 -8.32 2.74
CA ALA A 6 5.81 -8.24 1.33
C ALA A 6 6.73 -7.31 0.51
N GLY A 7 7.54 -6.50 1.19
CA GLY A 7 8.43 -5.55 0.55
C GLY A 7 9.14 -4.61 1.53
N LEU A 8 9.77 -3.60 0.97
CA LEU A 8 10.51 -2.57 1.69
C LEU A 8 10.15 -1.17 1.18
N VAL A 9 10.05 -0.23 2.10
CA VAL A 9 10.10 1.21 1.85
C VAL A 9 11.53 1.66 2.14
N LEU A 10 12.08 2.49 1.25
CA LEU A 10 13.48 2.90 1.24
C LEU A 10 13.55 4.42 1.05
N THR A 11 14.49 5.04 1.76
CA THR A 11 14.80 6.45 1.53
C THR A 11 15.64 6.60 0.25
N GLY A 12 15.39 7.65 -0.53
CA GLY A 12 16.14 7.98 -1.74
C GLY A 12 16.93 9.27 -1.58
N SER A 13 18.17 9.31 -2.10
CA SER A 13 18.96 10.54 -2.16
C SER A 13 18.36 11.61 -3.09
N ASP A 14 17.38 11.21 -3.90
CA ASP A 14 16.61 12.04 -4.83
C ASP A 14 15.38 12.68 -4.16
N GLY A 15 15.16 12.45 -2.86
CA GLY A 15 14.01 12.97 -2.11
C GLY A 15 12.72 12.16 -2.29
N TYR A 16 12.76 11.12 -3.13
CA TYR A 16 11.62 10.23 -3.34
C TYR A 16 11.59 9.16 -2.25
N VAL A 17 10.38 8.71 -1.92
CA VAL A 17 10.18 7.51 -1.12
C VAL A 17 10.07 6.33 -2.07
N HIS A 18 11.07 5.45 -2.06
CA HIS A 18 11.10 4.27 -2.93
C HIS A 18 10.42 3.09 -2.24
N VAL A 19 9.69 2.30 -3.01
CA VAL A 19 8.96 1.13 -2.51
C VAL A 19 9.30 -0.06 -3.39
N ARG A 20 9.79 -1.14 -2.80
CA ARG A 20 10.05 -2.42 -3.48
C ARG A 20 9.07 -3.46 -3.00
N ILE A 21 8.29 -4.01 -3.93
CA ILE A 21 7.35 -5.09 -3.67
C ILE A 21 7.69 -6.18 -4.68
N TRP A 22 8.15 -7.33 -4.18
CA TRP A 22 8.67 -8.42 -5.02
C TRP A 22 9.77 -7.94 -6.00
N ASP A 23 9.56 -8.15 -7.30
CA ASP A 23 10.44 -7.76 -8.40
C ASP A 23 10.16 -6.33 -8.93
N LYS A 24 9.17 -5.64 -8.37
CA LYS A 24 8.72 -4.33 -8.84
C LYS A 24 9.21 -3.20 -7.95
N SER A 25 9.59 -2.10 -8.60
CA SER A 25 10.02 -0.87 -7.95
C SER A 25 9.03 0.24 -8.22
N TYR A 26 8.59 0.88 -7.15
CA TYR A 26 7.67 2.00 -7.15
C TYR A 26 8.29 3.17 -6.39
N PHE A 27 7.69 4.36 -6.52
CA PHE A 27 8.07 5.53 -5.76
C PHE A 27 6.90 6.49 -5.57
N ILE A 28 7.05 7.36 -4.56
CA ILE A 28 6.14 8.47 -4.26
C ILE A 28 6.93 9.76 -4.45
N CYS A 29 6.35 10.72 -5.17
CA CYS A 29 6.97 12.01 -5.43
C CYS A 29 7.05 12.85 -4.15
N PRO A 30 8.13 13.63 -3.95
CA PRO A 30 8.26 14.50 -2.78
C PRO A 30 7.15 15.54 -2.69
N GLU A 31 6.62 16.01 -3.82
CA GLU A 31 5.52 16.98 -3.86
C GLU A 31 4.21 16.41 -3.29
N ASP A 32 3.99 15.10 -3.46
CA ASP A 32 2.81 14.39 -2.97
C ASP A 32 2.90 14.05 -1.48
N MET A 33 4.11 13.98 -0.92
CA MET A 33 4.33 13.60 0.47
C MET A 33 3.62 14.53 1.45
N GLY A 34 3.57 15.83 1.16
CA GLY A 34 2.86 16.80 1.99
C GLY A 34 1.35 16.56 2.01
N MET A 35 0.77 16.24 0.84
CA MET A 35 -0.64 15.90 0.69
C MET A 35 -0.98 14.61 1.45
N LEU A 36 -0.15 13.59 1.33
CA LEU A 36 -0.32 12.33 2.07
C LEU A 36 -0.21 12.52 3.59
N LEU A 37 0.83 13.20 4.07
CA LEU A 37 1.18 13.20 5.48
C LEU A 37 0.44 14.27 6.30
N PHE A 38 0.11 15.42 5.72
CA PHE A 38 -0.49 16.53 6.46
C PHE A 38 -1.95 16.77 6.11
N VAL A 39 -2.33 16.62 4.84
CA VAL A 39 -3.72 16.73 4.40
C VAL A 39 -4.46 15.41 4.60
N GLY A 40 -3.77 14.29 4.44
CA GLY A 40 -4.36 12.95 4.50
C GLY A 40 -4.96 12.50 3.17
N ASP A 41 -4.58 13.16 2.06
CA ASP A 41 -5.06 12.84 0.73
C ASP A 41 -4.48 11.52 0.21
N THR A 42 -5.20 10.92 -0.73
CA THR A 42 -4.70 9.78 -1.48
C THR A 42 -3.80 10.27 -2.61
N VAL A 43 -2.58 9.75 -2.67
CA VAL A 43 -1.56 10.15 -3.64
C VAL A 43 -1.18 8.99 -4.56
N PRO A 44 -0.66 9.26 -5.77
CA PRO A 44 -0.29 8.19 -6.69
C PRO A 44 0.93 7.41 -6.21
N LEU A 45 0.93 6.09 -6.44
CA LEU A 45 2.10 5.25 -6.38
C LEU A 45 2.59 4.99 -7.81
N LEU A 46 3.76 5.52 -8.16
CA LEU A 46 4.31 5.45 -9.51
C LEU A 46 5.22 4.25 -9.65
N GLN A 47 5.09 3.47 -10.73
CA GLN A 47 6.02 2.39 -11.01
C GLN A 47 7.19 2.92 -11.83
N LYS A 48 8.42 2.58 -11.42
CA LYS A 48 9.61 2.84 -12.22
C LYS A 48 9.59 1.90 -13.43
N ASN A 49 9.51 2.46 -14.63
CA ASN A 49 9.63 1.66 -15.84
C ASN A 49 11.05 1.06 -15.93
N PRO A 50 11.18 -0.19 -16.40
CA PRO A 50 12.47 -0.76 -16.75
C PRO A 50 13.10 -0.04 -17.96
N ASP A 51 12.29 0.60 -18.80
CA ASP A 51 12.75 1.43 -19.90
C ASP A 51 13.06 2.86 -19.41
N PRO A 52 14.32 3.33 -19.49
CA PRO A 52 14.73 4.66 -19.03
C PRO A 52 14.11 5.82 -19.82
N THR A 53 13.51 5.56 -20.98
CA THR A 53 12.81 6.56 -21.81
C THR A 53 11.31 6.66 -21.52
N GLY A 54 10.75 5.75 -20.73
CA GLY A 54 9.32 5.72 -20.44
C GLY A 54 8.92 6.61 -19.27
N SER A 55 7.90 7.46 -19.44
CA SER A 55 7.31 8.23 -18.35
C SER A 55 6.76 7.31 -17.25
N PRO A 56 7.01 7.59 -15.96
CA PRO A 56 6.47 6.79 -14.86
C PRO A 56 4.95 6.64 -14.97
N VAL A 57 4.45 5.41 -14.76
CA VAL A 57 3.01 5.12 -14.86
C VAL A 57 2.44 4.94 -13.47
N ALA A 58 1.36 5.66 -13.17
CA ALA A 58 0.59 5.45 -11.95
C ALA A 58 0.09 4.00 -11.92
N SER A 59 0.58 3.24 -10.95
CA SER A 59 0.37 1.79 -10.84
C SER A 59 -0.32 1.40 -9.54
N GLY A 60 -0.63 2.39 -8.71
CA GLY A 60 -1.29 2.22 -7.44
C GLY A 60 -1.60 3.54 -6.77
N SER A 61 -2.01 3.47 -5.51
CA SER A 61 -2.27 4.62 -4.67
C SER A 61 -1.71 4.43 -3.26
N VAL A 62 -1.42 5.53 -2.60
CA VAL A 62 -0.97 5.58 -1.21
C VAL A 62 -1.92 6.47 -0.44
N ALA A 63 -2.40 6.00 0.70
CA ALA A 63 -3.29 6.74 1.57
C ALA A 63 -2.99 6.44 3.03
N LEU A 64 -3.45 7.30 3.94
CA LEU A 64 -3.48 6.95 5.35
C LEU A 64 -4.67 6.03 5.63
N ASN A 65 -4.52 5.14 6.60
CA ASN A 65 -5.66 4.40 7.13
C ASN A 65 -6.64 5.38 7.84
N PRO A 66 -7.90 4.98 8.12
CA PRO A 66 -8.88 5.88 8.73
C PRO A 66 -8.45 6.51 10.06
N SER A 67 -7.58 5.83 10.83
CA SER A 67 -7.03 6.37 12.08
C SER A 67 -5.86 7.34 11.89
N GLY A 68 -5.33 7.48 10.68
CA GLY A 68 -4.13 8.27 10.39
C GLY A 68 -2.82 7.71 10.97
N ARG A 69 -2.80 6.44 11.39
CA ARG A 69 -1.66 5.81 12.10
C ARG A 69 -0.87 4.82 11.24
N ALA A 70 -1.39 4.43 10.09
CA ALA A 70 -0.72 3.56 9.15
C ALA A 70 -0.83 4.13 7.74
N VAL A 71 0.19 3.87 6.92
CA VAL A 71 0.18 4.12 5.49
C VAL A 71 -0.27 2.84 4.79
N ILE A 72 -1.22 2.98 3.86
CA ILE A 72 -1.74 1.90 3.03
C ILE A 72 -1.28 2.14 1.60
N LEU A 73 -0.66 1.13 1.00
CA LEU A 73 -0.29 1.13 -0.41
C LEU A 73 -1.20 0.14 -1.13
N SER A 74 -1.86 0.57 -2.19
CA SER A 74 -2.74 -0.26 -3.02
C SER A 74 -2.11 -0.47 -4.38
N VAL A 75 -1.88 -1.74 -4.76
CA VAL A 75 -1.36 -2.13 -6.08
C VAL A 75 -2.26 -3.21 -6.64
N GLY A 76 -3.05 -2.87 -7.67
CA GLY A 76 -4.11 -3.76 -8.16
C GLY A 76 -5.12 -4.08 -7.05
N SER A 77 -5.38 -5.36 -6.82
CA SER A 77 -6.27 -5.85 -5.75
C SER A 77 -5.60 -6.04 -4.39
N ILE A 78 -4.27 -5.90 -4.32
CA ILE A 78 -3.50 -6.17 -3.11
C ILE A 78 -3.25 -4.86 -2.37
N ARG A 79 -3.46 -4.90 -1.05
CA ARG A 79 -3.15 -3.78 -0.15
C ARG A 79 -1.99 -4.16 0.74
N TYR A 80 -1.12 -3.20 0.98
CA TYR A 80 0.01 -3.32 1.89
C TYR A 80 -0.08 -2.22 2.95
N MET A 81 0.50 -2.46 4.12
CA MET A 81 0.55 -1.46 5.18
C MET A 81 1.89 -1.45 5.92
N LEU A 82 2.20 -0.27 6.45
CA LEU A 82 3.23 -0.05 7.44
C LEU A 82 2.84 1.08 8.42
N PRO A 83 3.42 1.12 9.63
CA PRO A 83 3.19 2.21 10.57
C PRO A 83 3.60 3.57 9.99
N ARG A 84 2.79 4.61 10.22
CA ARG A 84 3.01 5.95 9.66
C ARG A 84 4.28 6.60 10.20
N ASP A 85 4.56 6.44 11.49
CA ASP A 85 5.78 6.94 12.13
C ASP A 85 7.04 6.37 11.47
N ARG A 86 7.04 5.06 11.18
CA ARG A 86 8.14 4.41 10.46
C ARG A 86 8.27 4.88 9.02
N PHE A 87 7.14 5.06 8.33
CA PHE A 87 7.15 5.63 6.99
C PHE A 87 7.71 7.05 6.97
N ILE A 88 7.34 7.90 7.93
CA ILE A 88 7.85 9.27 8.07
C ILE A 88 9.36 9.26 8.32
N ALA A 89 9.85 8.41 9.24
CA ALA A 89 11.28 8.30 9.51
C ALA A 89 12.08 7.95 8.24
N VAL A 90 11.56 7.04 7.41
CA VAL A 90 12.19 6.72 6.12
C VAL A 90 12.09 7.89 5.13
N ALA A 91 10.93 8.53 5.03
CA ALA A 91 10.72 9.66 4.12
C ALA A 91 11.60 10.88 4.45
N LEU A 92 11.88 11.10 5.74
CA LEU A 92 12.77 12.16 6.21
C LEU A 92 14.26 11.76 6.18
N GLY A 93 14.57 10.51 5.83
CA GLY A 93 15.94 9.98 5.81
C GLY A 93 16.53 9.69 7.20
N GLU A 94 15.69 9.65 8.24
CA GLU A 94 16.07 9.26 9.61
C GLU A 94 16.30 7.75 9.72
N ASP A 95 15.49 6.96 8.99
CA ASP A 95 15.65 5.51 8.83
C ASP A 95 15.99 5.16 7.37
N VAL A 96 16.88 4.18 7.15
CA VAL A 96 17.25 3.73 5.79
C VAL A 96 16.11 2.99 5.11
N SER A 97 15.37 2.17 5.88
CA SER A 97 14.33 1.32 5.34
C SER A 97 13.30 0.88 6.37
N CYS A 98 12.11 0.49 5.91
CA CYS A 98 11.09 -0.14 6.72
C CYS A 98 10.39 -1.26 5.92
N ILE A 99 9.99 -2.35 6.58
CA ILE A 99 9.22 -3.43 5.96
C ILE A 99 7.73 -3.06 5.81
N LEU A 100 7.12 -3.51 4.73
CA LEU A 100 5.67 -3.44 4.52
C LEU A 100 5.06 -4.84 4.55
N PHE A 101 3.82 -4.92 5.04
CA PHE A 101 3.09 -6.17 5.18
C PHE A 101 1.86 -6.17 4.30
N GLU A 102 1.51 -7.33 3.75
CA GLU A 102 0.22 -7.49 3.06
C GLU A 102 -0.94 -7.39 4.06
N VAL A 103 -1.97 -6.64 3.67
CA VAL A 103 -3.24 -6.55 4.38
C VAL A 103 -4.13 -7.66 3.83
N PRO A 104 -4.59 -8.62 4.65
CA PRO A 104 -5.55 -9.61 4.21
C PRO A 104 -6.77 -8.92 3.59
N GLY A 105 -7.16 -9.33 2.38
CA GLY A 105 -8.39 -8.85 1.78
C GLY A 105 -9.60 -9.36 2.56
N ASP A 106 -10.61 -8.51 2.73
CA ASP A 106 -11.96 -8.99 2.99
C ASP A 106 -12.44 -9.67 1.71
N VAL A 107 -12.15 -10.96 1.55
CA VAL A 107 -12.88 -11.77 0.58
C VAL A 107 -14.28 -11.87 1.18
N PRO A 108 -15.34 -11.32 0.55
CA PRO A 108 -16.68 -11.67 0.97
C PRO A 108 -16.75 -13.19 0.82
N GLU A 109 -16.89 -13.91 1.94
CA GLU A 109 -17.31 -15.31 1.84
C GLU A 109 -18.55 -15.29 0.94
N PRO A 110 -18.59 -16.03 -0.17
CA PRO A 110 -19.81 -16.10 -0.95
C PRO A 110 -20.89 -16.58 0.02
N GLU A 111 -21.89 -15.72 0.28
CA GLU A 111 -23.06 -16.10 1.04
C GLU A 111 -23.62 -17.35 0.37
N ILE A 112 -23.35 -18.52 0.97
CA ILE A 112 -23.99 -19.75 0.56
C ILE A 112 -25.43 -19.57 0.99
N ILE A 113 -26.25 -19.03 0.09
CA ILE A 113 -27.70 -19.04 0.19
C ILE A 113 -28.08 -20.52 0.25
N SER A 114 -28.12 -21.05 1.47
CA SER A 114 -28.64 -22.37 1.74
C SER A 114 -30.13 -22.31 1.43
N PRO A 115 -30.66 -23.12 0.50
CA PRO A 115 -32.10 -23.15 0.30
C PRO A 115 -32.72 -23.59 1.63
N HIS A 116 -33.57 -22.74 2.19
CA HIS A 116 -34.36 -23.08 3.36
C HIS A 116 -35.07 -24.40 3.09
N LYS A 117 -34.69 -25.41 3.87
CA LYS A 117 -35.37 -26.69 3.96
C LYS A 117 -36.76 -26.40 4.55
N GLY A 118 -37.73 -26.11 3.69
CA GLY A 118 -39.14 -26.05 4.02
C GLY A 118 -39.62 -27.43 4.43
N GLY A 119 -39.42 -27.76 5.70
CA GLY A 119 -40.08 -28.88 6.37
C GLY A 119 -41.50 -28.50 6.77
N ALA A 120 -42.40 -29.45 6.57
CA ALA A 120 -43.85 -29.39 6.63
C ALA A 120 -44.48 -29.03 8.00
N ALA A 121 -45.70 -28.48 7.93
CA ALA A 121 -46.86 -28.67 8.83
C ALA A 121 -48.02 -27.83 8.22
N SER A 122 -49.29 -28.23 8.11
CA SER A 122 -50.09 -29.41 8.46
C SER A 122 -51.28 -29.44 7.50
#